data_AF-A0A7X0G6S5-F1
#
_entry.id   AF-A0A7X0G6S5-F1
#
_cell.length_a   1.000
_cell.length_b   1.000
_cell.length_c   1.000
_cell.angle_alpha   90.00
_cell.angle_beta   90.00
_cell.angle_gamma   90.00
#
_symmetry.space_group_name_H-M   'P 1'
#
loop_
_entity.id
_entity.type
_entity.pdbx_description
1 polymer ?
#
loop_
_entity_poly.entity_id
_entity_poly.type
_entity_poly.pdbx_seq_one_letter_code
_entity_poly.pdbx_strand_id
1 'polypeptide(L)'
;MAPITPTARMDKYRRDQAALGGKIETRAAVLVAARLNPANPDRGWASLLAELIAIIRGGRSVSEALAMEFYRYLREVEDAAGEPPDGPNVPFPMTPVVGSMIWTGPRLAKAKLRRGEKPPEIAASVGRAVGRSAMRHTLNGGRRVIQGAVEDDGSAWGWARVTDADPCDFCRMLATRGPVYKSARFAGRVDLHRYHDGCGCNVVPIFNAADRAGRRGLSA
;
A
#
# COMPACT_ATOMS: atom_id res chain seq x y z
N MET A 1 -9.97 2.04 -25.15
CA MET A 1 -8.67 1.43 -24.83
C MET A 1 -8.93 0.33 -23.82
N ALA A 2 -8.50 -0.91 -24.06
CA ALA A 2 -8.82 -2.03 -23.19
C ALA A 2 -7.99 -1.97 -21.89
N PRO A 3 -8.56 -2.32 -20.73
CA PRO A 3 -7.78 -2.50 -19.51
C PRO A 3 -6.71 -3.59 -19.73
N ILE A 4 -5.62 -3.52 -18.96
CA ILE A 4 -4.67 -4.66 -18.86
C ILE A 4 -5.51 -5.87 -18.48
N THR A 5 -5.37 -6.96 -19.22
CA THR A 5 -6.04 -8.22 -18.86
C THR A 5 -5.35 -8.74 -17.62
N PRO A 6 -5.99 -8.75 -16.43
CA PRO A 6 -5.32 -9.19 -15.23
C PRO A 6 -4.96 -10.66 -15.37
N THR A 7 -3.68 -11.01 -15.21
CA THR A 7 -3.31 -12.42 -15.08
C THR A 7 -3.79 -12.95 -13.74
N ALA A 8 -4.00 -14.27 -13.64
CA ALA A 8 -4.40 -14.90 -12.38
C ALA A 8 -3.45 -14.56 -11.21
N ARG A 9 -2.16 -14.34 -11.50
CA ARG A 9 -1.16 -13.97 -10.50
C ARG A 9 -1.12 -12.46 -10.19
N MET A 10 -1.43 -11.58 -11.15
CA MET A 10 -1.71 -10.16 -10.83
C MET A 10 -2.88 -10.05 -9.85
N ASP A 11 -3.95 -10.82 -10.09
CA ASP A 11 -5.10 -10.85 -9.19
C ASP A 11 -4.77 -11.49 -7.85
N LYS A 12 -3.92 -12.53 -7.83
CA LYS A 12 -3.40 -13.10 -6.59
C LYS A 12 -2.63 -12.04 -5.78
N TYR A 13 -1.68 -11.33 -6.39
CA TYR A 13 -0.91 -10.28 -5.71
C TYR A 13 -1.82 -9.20 -5.12
N ARG A 14 -2.82 -8.72 -5.88
CA ARG A 14 -3.81 -7.75 -5.40
C ARG A 14 -4.57 -8.26 -4.18
N ARG A 15 -5.06 -9.50 -4.24
CA ARG A 15 -5.78 -10.13 -3.12
C ARG A 15 -4.89 -10.32 -1.90
N ASP A 16 -3.65 -10.74 -2.09
CA ASP A 16 -2.70 -10.96 -1.00
C ASP A 16 -2.32 -9.63 -0.30
N GLN A 17 -2.10 -8.55 -1.07
CA GLN A 17 -1.89 -7.21 -0.51
C GLN A 17 -3.14 -6.70 0.22
N ALA A 18 -4.34 -6.92 -0.33
CA ALA A 18 -5.59 -6.52 0.32
C ALA A 18 -5.83 -7.29 1.63
N ALA A 19 -5.61 -8.61 1.64
CA ALA A 19 -5.74 -9.45 2.82
C ALA A 19 -4.73 -9.06 3.91
N LEU A 20 -3.47 -8.85 3.54
CA LEU A 20 -2.44 -8.34 4.45
C LEU A 20 -2.83 -6.96 5.03
N GLY A 21 -3.26 -6.04 4.17
CA GLY A 21 -3.69 -4.71 4.55
C GLY A 21 -4.84 -4.74 5.57
N GLY A 22 -5.89 -5.50 5.28
CA GLY A 22 -7.05 -5.66 6.18
C GLY A 22 -6.69 -6.30 7.52
N LYS A 23 -5.77 -7.28 7.53
CA LYS A 23 -5.25 -7.89 8.76
C LYS A 23 -4.51 -6.87 9.62
N ILE A 24 -3.65 -6.05 9.03
CA ILE A 24 -2.90 -5.01 9.75
C ILE A 24 -3.83 -3.90 10.24
N GLU A 25 -4.77 -3.44 9.40
CA GLU A 25 -5.77 -2.44 9.77
C GLU A 25 -6.56 -2.88 10.99
N THR A 26 -7.13 -4.09 10.94
CA THR A 26 -7.94 -4.66 12.02
C THR A 26 -7.12 -4.81 13.30
N ARG A 27 -5.91 -5.40 13.20
CA ARG A 27 -5.06 -5.64 14.37
C ARG A 27 -4.66 -4.34 15.07
N ALA A 28 -4.22 -3.34 14.30
CA ALA A 28 -3.84 -2.03 14.85
C ALA A 28 -5.06 -1.29 15.42
N ALA A 29 -6.21 -1.34 14.74
CA ALA A 29 -7.43 -0.71 15.23
C ALA A 29 -7.93 -1.29 16.55
N VAL A 30 -7.97 -2.62 16.67
CA VAL A 30 -8.36 -3.32 17.90
C VAL A 30 -7.38 -3.01 19.04
N LEU A 31 -6.07 -3.04 18.77
CA LEU A 31 -5.05 -2.72 19.78
C LEU A 31 -5.23 -1.31 20.33
N VAL A 32 -5.45 -0.33 19.46
CA VAL A 32 -5.65 1.07 19.87
C VAL A 32 -6.97 1.26 20.59
N ALA A 33 -8.06 0.69 20.09
CA ALA A 33 -9.37 0.78 20.74
C ALA A 33 -9.35 0.19 22.17
N ALA A 34 -8.57 -0.87 22.38
CA ALA A 34 -8.43 -1.52 23.69
C ALA A 34 -7.52 -0.77 24.67
N ARG A 35 -6.49 -0.07 24.18
CA ARG A 35 -5.41 0.46 25.03
C ARG A 35 -5.27 1.97 25.08
N LEU A 36 -5.88 2.70 24.14
CA LEU A 36 -5.90 4.16 24.21
C LEU A 36 -6.64 4.58 25.48
N ASN A 37 -6.03 5.47 26.27
CA ASN A 37 -6.74 6.15 27.34
C ASN A 37 -7.48 7.36 26.76
N PRO A 38 -8.80 7.32 26.56
CA PRO A 38 -9.50 8.42 25.93
C PRO A 38 -9.56 9.68 26.83
N ALA A 39 -9.46 9.57 28.15
CA ALA A 39 -9.43 10.73 29.05
C ALA A 39 -8.06 11.42 29.09
N ASN A 40 -6.98 10.66 28.85
CA ASN A 40 -5.62 11.17 28.73
C ASN A 40 -4.88 10.44 27.58
N PRO A 41 -5.06 10.89 26.33
CA PRO A 41 -4.54 10.19 25.15
C PRO A 41 -3.02 10.02 25.09
N ASP A 42 -2.27 10.84 25.82
CA ASP A 42 -0.81 10.73 25.86
C ASP A 42 -0.35 9.63 26.86
N ARG A 43 -1.20 9.28 27.85
CA ARG A 43 -0.88 8.24 28.84
C ARG A 43 -0.82 6.87 28.19
N GLY A 44 0.34 6.22 28.27
CA GLY A 44 0.58 4.88 27.73
C GLY A 44 0.83 4.85 26.21
N TRP A 45 0.80 6.00 25.53
CA TRP A 45 0.96 6.08 24.08
C TRP A 45 2.34 5.56 23.61
N ALA A 46 3.41 5.80 24.38
CA ALA A 46 4.75 5.35 23.99
C ALA A 46 4.86 3.82 23.86
N SER A 47 4.30 3.06 24.81
CA SER A 47 4.25 1.59 24.75
C SER A 47 3.37 1.12 23.58
N LEU A 48 2.21 1.74 23.41
CA LEU A 48 1.31 1.43 22.29
C LEU A 48 1.97 1.71 20.94
N LEU A 49 2.71 2.81 20.81
CA LEU A 49 3.45 3.17 19.60
C LEU A 49 4.54 2.14 19.27
N ALA A 50 5.27 1.63 20.27
CA ALA A 50 6.28 0.60 20.05
C ALA A 50 5.65 -0.69 19.45
N GLU A 51 4.49 -1.09 19.95
CA GLU A 51 3.75 -2.24 19.43
C GLU A 51 3.18 -1.99 18.03
N LEU A 52 2.65 -0.79 17.76
CA LEU A 52 2.20 -0.40 16.42
C LEU A 52 3.35 -0.44 15.41
N ILE A 53 4.55 0.04 15.79
CA ILE A 53 5.74 -0.02 14.95
C ILE A 53 6.12 -1.48 14.66
N ALA A 54 6.05 -2.37 15.65
CA ALA A 54 6.34 -3.80 15.45
C ALA A 54 5.33 -4.45 14.48
N ILE A 55 4.03 -4.15 14.64
CA ILE A 55 2.97 -4.62 13.73
C ILE A 55 3.23 -4.14 12.30
N ILE A 56 3.47 -2.85 12.12
CA ILE A 56 3.71 -2.25 10.81
C ILE A 56 4.97 -2.83 10.17
N ARG A 57 6.06 -2.96 10.93
CA ARG A 57 7.34 -3.51 10.45
C ARG A 57 7.17 -4.95 9.96
N GLY A 58 6.55 -5.81 10.77
CA GLY A 58 6.31 -7.21 10.38
C GLY A 58 5.42 -7.33 9.15
N GLY A 59 4.31 -6.58 9.10
CA GLY A 59 3.44 -6.57 7.92
C GLY A 59 4.16 -6.02 6.68
N ARG A 60 4.99 -4.99 6.85
CA ARG A 60 5.74 -4.36 5.77
C ARG A 60 6.71 -5.35 5.12
N SER A 61 7.46 -6.12 5.90
CA SER A 61 8.35 -7.16 5.37
C SER A 61 7.62 -8.20 4.53
N VAL A 62 6.38 -8.58 4.92
CA VAL A 62 5.54 -9.48 4.10
C VAL A 62 5.11 -8.79 2.80
N SER A 63 4.67 -7.52 2.87
CA SER A 63 4.27 -6.75 1.67
C SER A 63 5.42 -6.61 0.67
N GLU A 64 6.65 -6.44 1.16
CA GLU A 64 7.89 -6.36 0.38
C GLU A 64 8.22 -7.67 -0.32
N ALA A 65 8.15 -8.80 0.40
CA ALA A 65 8.39 -10.12 -0.18
C ALA A 65 7.39 -10.44 -1.30
N LEU A 66 6.08 -10.21 -1.05
CA LEU A 66 5.03 -10.38 -2.06
C LEU A 66 5.26 -9.50 -3.29
N ALA A 67 5.75 -8.28 -3.09
CA ALA A 67 6.04 -7.35 -4.18
C ALA A 67 7.21 -7.81 -5.04
N MET A 68 8.28 -8.31 -4.43
CA MET A 68 9.44 -8.80 -5.18
C MET A 68 9.11 -10.08 -5.97
N GLU A 69 8.36 -11.01 -5.36
CA GLU A 69 7.86 -12.20 -6.05
C GLU A 69 7.00 -11.82 -7.25
N PHE A 70 6.09 -10.86 -7.06
CA PHE A 70 5.22 -10.38 -8.13
C PHE A 70 5.98 -9.68 -9.25
N TYR A 71 6.97 -8.84 -8.91
CA TYR A 71 7.81 -8.16 -9.89
C TYR A 71 8.61 -9.15 -10.74
N ARG A 72 9.26 -10.16 -10.13
CA ARG A 72 9.99 -11.21 -10.87
C ARG A 72 9.08 -11.99 -11.80
N TYR A 73 7.88 -12.32 -11.33
CA TYR A 73 6.88 -12.97 -12.17
C TYR A 73 6.48 -12.11 -13.37
N LEU A 74 6.20 -10.82 -13.18
CA LEU A 74 5.84 -9.93 -14.30
C LEU A 74 6.96 -9.88 -15.34
N ARG A 75 8.23 -9.81 -14.91
CA ARG A 75 9.37 -9.88 -15.84
C ARG A 75 9.37 -11.17 -16.65
N GLU A 76 9.19 -12.31 -15.99
CA GLU A 76 9.21 -13.62 -16.64
C GLU A 76 8.09 -13.76 -17.68
N VAL A 77 6.84 -13.43 -17.32
CA VAL A 77 5.70 -13.62 -18.23
C VAL A 77 5.62 -12.61 -19.37
N GLU A 78 6.24 -11.44 -19.19
CA GLU A 78 6.31 -10.40 -20.22
C GLU A 78 7.62 -10.47 -21.02
N ASP A 79 8.45 -11.51 -20.80
CA ASP A 79 9.74 -11.74 -21.48
C ASP A 79 10.66 -10.51 -21.40
N ALA A 80 10.80 -9.96 -20.19
CA ALA A 80 11.61 -8.79 -19.94
C ALA A 80 13.10 -9.08 -20.15
N ALA A 81 13.79 -8.24 -20.91
CA ALA A 81 15.21 -8.41 -21.19
C ALA A 81 16.09 -8.25 -19.95
N GLY A 82 17.12 -9.10 -19.82
CA GLY A 82 18.12 -9.05 -18.75
C GLY A 82 17.72 -9.78 -17.47
N GLU A 83 18.67 -9.91 -16.55
CA GLU A 83 18.45 -10.54 -15.24
C GLU A 83 17.68 -9.59 -14.30
N PRO A 84 16.74 -10.11 -13.48
CA PRO A 84 16.08 -9.31 -12.47
C PRO A 84 17.07 -8.88 -11.38
N PRO A 85 16.96 -7.67 -10.80
CA PRO A 85 17.75 -7.27 -9.65
C PRO A 85 17.44 -8.16 -8.43
N ASP A 86 18.40 -8.28 -7.51
CA ASP A 86 18.21 -8.98 -6.24
C ASP A 86 17.06 -8.36 -5.41
N GLY A 87 16.87 -7.04 -5.54
CA GLY A 87 15.79 -6.25 -4.98
C GLY A 87 16.31 -4.99 -4.29
N PRO A 88 15.55 -3.88 -4.28
CA PRO A 88 16.03 -2.62 -3.72
C PRO A 88 16.11 -2.68 -2.19
N ASN A 89 17.08 -1.99 -1.60
CA ASN A 89 17.08 -1.73 -0.16
C ASN A 89 16.03 -0.68 0.17
N VAL A 90 14.91 -1.10 0.78
CA VAL A 90 13.84 -0.17 1.20
C VAL A 90 13.82 -0.02 2.72
N PRO A 91 14.50 1.00 3.28
CA PRO A 91 14.61 1.17 4.73
C PRO A 91 13.24 1.44 5.37
N PHE A 92 13.09 1.00 6.62
CA PHE A 92 11.88 1.27 7.40
C PHE A 92 11.72 2.78 7.64
N PRO A 93 10.62 3.41 7.20
CA PRO A 93 10.45 4.86 7.28
C PRO A 93 9.99 5.28 8.69
N MET A 94 10.89 5.21 9.67
CA MET A 94 10.57 5.43 11.09
C MET A 94 9.88 6.79 11.33
N THR A 95 10.45 7.88 10.81
CA THR A 95 9.92 9.24 11.02
C THR A 95 8.51 9.41 10.45
N PRO A 96 8.22 9.06 9.17
CA PRO A 96 6.85 9.08 8.65
C PRO A 96 5.85 8.19 9.41
N VAL A 97 6.28 7.01 9.86
CA VAL A 97 5.43 6.08 10.63
C VAL A 97 5.06 6.72 11.96
N VAL A 98 6.05 7.12 12.76
CA VAL A 98 5.84 7.76 14.07
C VAL A 98 4.98 9.01 13.94
N GLY A 99 5.28 9.87 12.96
CA GLY A 99 4.50 11.08 12.69
C GLY A 99 3.03 10.79 12.40
N SER A 100 2.76 9.78 11.56
CA SER A 100 1.38 9.36 11.24
C SER A 100 0.67 8.79 12.46
N MET A 101 1.32 7.90 13.22
CA MET A 101 0.73 7.30 14.41
C MET A 101 0.38 8.36 15.47
N ILE A 102 1.25 9.35 15.71
CA ILE A 102 0.97 10.47 16.63
C ILE A 102 -0.21 11.32 16.11
N TRP A 103 -0.27 11.55 14.80
CA TRP A 103 -1.33 12.34 14.18
C TRP A 103 -2.70 11.67 14.28
N THR A 104 -2.80 10.41 13.84
CA THR A 104 -4.05 9.64 13.83
C THR A 104 -4.41 9.09 15.20
N GLY A 105 -3.47 9.05 16.15
CA GLY A 105 -3.64 8.59 17.52
C GLY A 105 -3.94 9.74 18.50
N PRO A 106 -2.98 10.12 19.38
CA PRO A 106 -3.22 11.05 20.49
C PRO A 106 -3.64 12.44 20.04
N ARG A 107 -3.15 12.94 18.89
CA ARG A 107 -3.60 14.26 18.38
C ARG A 107 -5.07 14.23 17.97
N LEU A 108 -5.49 13.19 17.24
CA LEU A 108 -6.89 12.99 16.89
C LEU A 108 -7.76 12.83 18.14
N ALA A 109 -7.36 11.97 19.08
CA ALA A 109 -8.08 11.75 20.33
C ALA A 109 -8.30 13.06 21.11
N LYS A 110 -7.24 13.86 21.28
CA LYS A 110 -7.33 15.19 21.92
C LYS A 110 -8.24 16.14 21.16
N ALA A 111 -8.23 16.11 19.83
CA ALA A 111 -9.14 16.93 19.03
C ALA A 111 -10.60 16.54 19.24
N LYS A 112 -10.91 15.24 19.34
CA LYS A 112 -12.25 14.73 19.60
C LYS A 112 -12.75 15.03 21.01
N LEU A 113 -11.88 14.92 22.02
CA LEU A 113 -12.20 15.35 23.39
C LEU A 113 -12.60 16.82 23.45
N ARG A 114 -11.86 17.70 22.78
CA ARG A 114 -12.19 19.14 22.71
C ARG A 114 -13.54 19.42 22.04
N ARG A 115 -14.04 18.50 21.23
CA ARG A 115 -15.37 18.58 20.60
C ARG A 115 -16.48 17.97 21.46
N GLY A 116 -16.16 17.47 22.65
CA GLY A 116 -17.14 16.85 23.55
C GLY A 116 -17.56 15.43 23.16
N GLU A 117 -16.81 14.74 22.28
CA GLU A 117 -17.10 13.34 21.95
C GLU A 117 -16.90 12.41 23.15
N LYS A 118 -17.68 11.32 23.23
CA LYS A 118 -17.64 10.42 24.40
C LYS A 118 -16.40 9.50 24.37
N PRO A 119 -15.80 9.18 25.53
CA PRO A 119 -14.57 8.38 25.59
C PRO A 119 -14.58 7.05 24.81
N PRO A 120 -15.65 6.21 24.86
CA PRO A 120 -15.69 4.96 24.09
C PRO A 120 -15.72 5.19 22.56
N GLU A 121 -16.43 6.23 22.12
CA GLU A 121 -16.54 6.60 20.70
C GLU A 121 -15.20 7.11 20.16
N ILE A 122 -14.46 7.85 20.99
CA ILE A 122 -13.10 8.32 20.69
C ILE A 122 -12.17 7.13 20.48
N ALA A 123 -12.13 6.17 21.40
CA ALA A 123 -11.24 5.02 21.30
C ALA A 123 -11.50 4.20 20.02
N ALA A 124 -12.77 3.92 19.72
CA ALA A 124 -13.15 3.20 18.51
C ALA A 124 -12.79 3.99 17.23
N SER A 125 -13.07 5.30 17.20
CA SER A 125 -12.78 6.13 16.03
C SER A 125 -11.27 6.33 15.80
N VAL A 126 -10.50 6.50 16.86
CA VAL A 126 -9.04 6.63 16.81
C VAL A 126 -8.41 5.29 16.39
N GLY A 127 -8.95 4.18 16.89
CA GLY A 127 -8.56 2.84 16.44
C GLY A 127 -8.71 2.68 14.93
N ARG A 128 -9.87 3.01 14.36
CA ARG A 128 -10.07 2.97 12.90
C ARG A 128 -9.07 3.85 12.14
N ALA A 129 -8.83 5.07 12.61
CA ALA A 129 -7.88 5.99 11.97
C ALA A 129 -6.44 5.44 11.99
N VAL A 130 -5.97 4.95 13.14
CA VAL A 130 -4.65 4.35 13.27
C VAL A 130 -4.54 3.08 12.43
N GLY A 131 -5.57 2.23 12.41
CA GLY A 131 -5.61 1.01 11.60
C GLY A 131 -5.40 1.28 10.12
N ARG A 132 -6.16 2.21 9.54
CA ARG A 132 -6.03 2.60 8.13
C ARG A 132 -4.66 3.20 7.80
N SER A 133 -4.07 3.93 8.75
CA SER A 133 -2.73 4.50 8.61
C SER A 133 -1.64 3.42 8.70
N ALA A 134 -1.79 2.45 9.60
CA ALA A 134 -0.90 1.30 9.73
C ALA A 134 -0.92 0.45 8.45
N MET A 135 -2.11 0.16 7.90
CA MET A 135 -2.27 -0.50 6.60
C MET A 135 -1.49 0.23 5.50
N ARG A 136 -1.67 1.55 5.37
CA ARG A 136 -0.95 2.32 4.35
C ARG A 136 0.56 2.18 4.49
N HIS A 137 1.11 2.32 5.71
CA HIS A 137 2.56 2.18 5.94
C HIS A 137 3.09 0.78 5.64
N THR A 138 2.30 -0.25 5.95
CA THR A 138 2.62 -1.62 5.57
C THR A 138 2.64 -1.80 4.04
N LEU A 139 1.57 -1.43 3.34
CA LEU A 139 1.47 -1.63 1.89
C LEU A 139 2.42 -0.73 1.09
N ASN A 140 2.86 0.39 1.67
CA ASN A 140 3.90 1.21 1.08
C ASN A 140 5.26 0.50 1.02
N GLY A 141 5.49 -0.56 1.79
CA GLY A 141 6.65 -1.43 1.65
C GLY A 141 6.71 -2.06 0.26
N GLY A 142 5.71 -2.86 -0.09
CA GLY A 142 5.63 -3.50 -1.39
C GLY A 142 5.63 -2.52 -2.56
N ARG A 143 4.92 -1.40 -2.44
CA ARG A 143 4.90 -0.36 -3.49
C ARG A 143 6.27 0.24 -3.74
N ARG A 144 7.08 0.43 -2.70
CA ARG A 144 8.45 0.93 -2.83
C ARG A 144 9.40 -0.12 -3.40
N VAL A 145 9.20 -1.40 -3.09
CA VAL A 145 9.97 -2.50 -3.69
C VAL A 145 9.74 -2.56 -5.19
N ILE A 146 8.48 -2.55 -5.65
CA ILE A 146 8.19 -2.52 -7.09
C ILE A 146 8.81 -1.28 -7.75
N GLN A 147 8.68 -0.11 -7.12
CA GLN A 147 9.26 1.12 -7.65
C GLN A 147 10.78 1.03 -7.77
N GLY A 148 11.47 0.66 -6.69
CA GLY A 148 12.93 0.59 -6.66
C GLY A 148 13.48 -0.49 -7.59
N ALA A 149 12.85 -1.67 -7.63
CA ALA A 149 13.29 -2.76 -8.50
C ALA A 149 13.25 -2.34 -9.98
N VAL A 150 12.22 -1.61 -10.40
CA VAL A 150 12.14 -1.08 -11.76
C VAL A 150 13.12 0.07 -12.01
N GLU A 151 13.39 0.90 -11.00
CA GLU A 151 14.41 1.97 -11.09
C GLU A 151 15.82 1.38 -11.27
N ASP A 152 16.14 0.27 -10.60
CA ASP A 152 17.43 -0.43 -10.71
C ASP A 152 17.58 -1.22 -12.03
N ASP A 153 16.46 -1.71 -12.58
CA ASP A 153 16.39 -2.54 -13.78
C ASP A 153 16.32 -1.71 -15.08
N GLY A 154 15.50 -0.66 -15.11
CA GLY A 154 15.36 0.24 -16.26
C GLY A 154 14.60 -0.33 -17.47
N SER A 155 14.22 -1.62 -17.46
CA SER A 155 13.56 -2.27 -18.61
C SER A 155 12.03 -2.11 -18.68
N ALA A 156 11.40 -1.46 -17.70
CA ALA A 156 9.96 -1.24 -17.75
C ALA A 156 9.59 -0.32 -18.93
N TRP A 157 8.83 -0.86 -19.86
CA TRP A 157 8.33 -0.13 -21.02
C TRP A 157 7.21 0.88 -20.65
N GLY A 158 6.44 0.59 -19.60
CA GLY A 158 5.37 1.45 -19.09
C GLY A 158 4.90 1.08 -17.68
N TRP A 159 3.94 1.84 -17.17
CA TRP A 159 3.40 1.68 -15.83
C TRP A 159 1.88 1.81 -15.83
N ALA A 160 1.21 1.05 -14.97
CA ALA A 160 -0.23 1.10 -14.79
C ALA A 160 -0.65 1.12 -13.33
N ARG A 161 -1.83 1.71 -13.07
CA ARG A 161 -2.52 1.61 -11.79
C ARG A 161 -3.40 0.37 -11.79
N VAL A 162 -3.33 -0.39 -10.72
CA VAL A 162 -4.16 -1.56 -10.47
C VAL A 162 -4.93 -1.33 -9.17
N THR A 163 -6.24 -1.54 -9.19
CA THR A 163 -7.11 -1.22 -8.05
C THR A 163 -7.25 -2.39 -7.09
N ASP A 164 -7.69 -2.13 -5.87
CA ASP A 164 -8.36 -3.13 -5.03
C ASP A 164 -9.84 -3.28 -5.46
N ALA A 165 -10.65 -3.90 -4.60
CA ALA A 165 -12.09 -4.08 -4.82
C ALA A 165 -12.91 -2.79 -4.57
N ASP A 166 -12.36 -1.81 -3.83
CA ASP A 166 -13.03 -0.55 -3.47
C ASP A 166 -12.09 0.66 -3.68
N PRO A 167 -11.75 0.98 -4.94
CA PRO A 167 -10.83 2.07 -5.22
C PRO A 167 -11.49 3.43 -5.09
N CYS A 168 -10.76 4.40 -4.53
CA CYS A 168 -11.15 5.81 -4.64
C CYS A 168 -11.16 6.29 -6.10
N ASP A 169 -11.92 7.35 -6.38
CA ASP A 169 -12.10 7.84 -7.75
C ASP A 169 -10.79 8.23 -8.44
N PHE A 170 -9.82 8.74 -7.69
CA PHE A 170 -8.48 9.03 -8.21
C PHE A 170 -7.78 7.76 -8.72
N CYS A 171 -7.79 6.68 -7.93
CA CYS A 171 -7.18 5.40 -8.33
C CYS A 171 -7.96 4.76 -9.48
N ARG A 172 -9.29 4.82 -9.45
CA ARG A 172 -10.16 4.35 -10.54
C ARG A 172 -9.82 5.07 -11.85
N MET A 173 -9.77 6.40 -11.83
CA MET A 173 -9.42 7.23 -12.99
C MET A 173 -8.01 6.93 -13.52
N LEU A 174 -7.02 6.65 -12.66
CA LEU A 174 -5.69 6.28 -13.14
C LEU A 174 -5.67 4.88 -13.78
N ALA A 175 -6.44 3.94 -13.23
CA ALA A 175 -6.48 2.56 -13.70
C ALA A 175 -7.12 2.42 -15.08
N THR A 176 -8.14 3.23 -15.39
CA THR A 176 -8.79 3.22 -16.71
C THR A 176 -7.86 3.65 -17.85
N ARG A 177 -6.73 4.31 -17.57
CA ARG A 177 -5.77 4.73 -18.60
C ARG A 177 -4.83 3.60 -19.06
N GLY A 178 -4.75 2.48 -18.34
CA GLY A 178 -3.84 1.38 -18.68
C GLY A 178 -2.36 1.77 -18.56
N PRO A 179 -1.44 1.08 -19.28
CA PRO A 179 0.00 1.22 -19.09
C PRO A 179 0.61 2.37 -19.90
N VAL A 180 0.00 3.55 -19.83
CA VAL A 180 0.43 4.72 -20.61
C VAL A 180 1.48 5.57 -19.92
N TYR A 181 1.71 5.35 -18.62
CA TYR A 181 2.61 6.19 -17.85
C TYR A 181 4.05 5.78 -18.12
N LYS A 182 4.87 6.75 -18.56
CA LYS A 182 6.30 6.56 -18.83
C LYS A 182 7.17 6.52 -17.57
N SER A 183 6.57 6.72 -16.40
CA SER A 183 7.24 6.53 -15.11
C SER A 183 6.23 6.26 -13.99
N ALA A 184 6.70 5.63 -12.92
CA ALA A 184 5.94 5.45 -11.69
C ALA A 184 5.40 6.78 -11.13
N ARG A 185 6.11 7.90 -11.39
CA ARG A 185 5.68 9.27 -11.01
C ARG A 185 4.29 9.57 -11.52
N PHE A 186 4.05 9.38 -12.81
CA PHE A 186 2.77 9.69 -13.44
C PHE A 186 1.70 8.63 -13.16
N ALA A 187 2.11 7.39 -12.86
CA ALA A 187 1.20 6.34 -12.40
C ALA A 187 0.75 6.49 -10.92
N GLY A 188 1.32 7.46 -10.19
CA GLY A 188 0.98 7.76 -8.80
C GLY A 188 1.77 6.94 -7.77
N ARG A 189 3.10 7.08 -7.84
CA ARG A 189 4.10 6.55 -6.89
C ARG A 189 3.93 7.03 -5.45
N VAL A 190 4.64 6.37 -4.53
CA VAL A 190 4.48 6.49 -3.07
C VAL A 190 4.86 7.86 -2.54
N ASP A 191 5.95 8.46 -3.02
CA ASP A 191 6.50 9.74 -2.54
C ASP A 191 5.65 10.97 -2.91
N LEU A 192 4.66 10.81 -3.78
CA LEU A 192 3.72 11.88 -4.13
C LEU A 192 2.48 11.94 -3.20
N HIS A 193 2.48 11.20 -2.08
CA HIS A 193 1.37 11.13 -1.12
C HIS A 193 0.02 10.75 -1.76
N ARG A 194 0.05 9.99 -2.86
CA ARG A 194 -1.14 9.65 -3.65
C ARG A 194 -1.95 8.49 -3.07
N TYR A 195 -1.39 7.78 -2.11
CA TYR A 195 -2.07 6.74 -1.36
C TYR A 195 -2.51 7.28 0.00
N HIS A 196 -3.82 7.27 0.23
CA HIS A 196 -4.41 7.68 1.50
C HIS A 196 -4.57 6.47 2.44
N ASP A 197 -4.87 6.78 3.70
CA ASP A 197 -5.19 5.77 4.71
C ASP A 197 -6.38 4.89 4.22
N GLY A 198 -6.18 3.57 4.27
CA GLY A 198 -7.13 2.55 3.79
C GLY A 198 -7.18 2.34 2.27
N CYS A 199 -6.15 2.75 1.51
CA CYS A 199 -6.03 2.46 0.08
C CYS A 199 -5.24 1.16 -0.17
N GLY A 200 -5.85 0.16 -0.82
CA GLY A 200 -5.22 -1.10 -1.21
C GLY A 200 -4.72 -1.15 -2.67
N CYS A 201 -4.95 -0.10 -3.46
CA CYS A 201 -4.53 -0.01 -4.87
C CYS A 201 -3.01 -0.01 -5.03
N ASN A 202 -2.46 -0.46 -6.16
CA ASN A 202 -1.02 -0.50 -6.44
C ASN A 202 -0.65 0.14 -7.79
N VAL A 203 0.64 0.39 -8.00
CA VAL A 203 1.23 0.66 -9.32
C VAL A 203 2.05 -0.55 -9.70
N VAL A 204 1.93 -1.00 -10.95
CA VAL A 204 2.68 -2.13 -11.49
C VAL A 204 3.44 -1.70 -12.76
N PRO A 205 4.67 -2.20 -12.99
CA PRO A 205 5.36 -2.02 -14.26
C PRO A 205 4.74 -2.93 -15.33
N ILE A 206 4.98 -2.57 -16.58
CA ILE A 206 4.77 -3.38 -17.78
C ILE A 206 6.07 -3.33 -18.57
N PHE A 207 6.62 -4.49 -18.90
CA PHE A 207 7.86 -4.71 -19.62
C PHE A 207 7.63 -4.90 -21.12
N ASN A 208 6.48 -5.42 -21.53
CA ASN A 208 6.17 -5.63 -22.96
C ASN A 208 5.06 -4.72 -23.49
N ALA A 209 5.34 -4.00 -24.57
CA ALA A 209 4.37 -3.12 -25.23
C ALA A 209 3.19 -3.89 -25.84
N ALA A 210 3.38 -5.16 -26.22
CA ALA A 210 2.32 -6.02 -26.75
C ALA A 210 1.23 -6.28 -25.70
N ASP A 211 1.57 -6.29 -24.41
CA ASP A 211 0.63 -6.42 -23.30
C ASP A 211 -0.21 -5.15 -23.05
N ARG A 212 -0.05 -4.09 -23.88
CA ARG A 212 -1.08 -3.04 -24.06
C ARG A 212 -2.39 -3.59 -24.63
N ALA A 213 -2.33 -4.67 -25.39
CA ALA A 213 -3.43 -5.22 -26.14
C ALA A 213 -3.57 -6.69 -25.81
N GLY A 214 -4.63 -7.06 -25.08
CA GLY A 214 -5.10 -8.45 -25.03
C GLY A 214 -5.56 -8.92 -26.42
N ARG A 215 -4.64 -9.14 -27.37
CA ARG A 215 -4.87 -9.79 -28.66
C ARG A 215 -3.59 -10.49 -29.17
N ARG A 216 -3.51 -11.79 -28.92
CA ARG A 216 -3.56 -12.85 -29.94
C ARG A 216 -3.68 -14.20 -29.21
N GLY A 217 -4.87 -14.78 -29.23
CA GLY A 217 -5.12 -16.08 -28.59
C GLY A 217 -6.55 -16.63 -28.68
N LEU A 218 -7.49 -15.97 -29.37
CA LEU A 218 -8.80 -16.54 -29.69
C LEU A 218 -9.20 -16.13 -31.12
N SER A 219 -8.54 -16.74 -32.10
CA SER A 219 -9.05 -16.95 -33.46
C SER A 219 -8.13 -17.92 -34.18
N ALA A 220 -8.31 -19.21 -33.87
CA ALA A 220 -8.23 -20.35 -34.78
C ALA A 220 -8.92 -21.51 -34.05
#